data_AF-W2Q5V8-F1
#
_entry.id   AF-W2Q5V8-F1
#
_cell.length_a   1.000
_cell.length_b   1.000
_cell.length_c   1.000
_cell.angle_alpha   90.00
_cell.angle_beta   90.00
_cell.angle_gamma   90.00
#
_symmetry.space_group_name_H-M   'P 1'
#
loop_
_entity.id
_entity.type
_entity.pdbx_description
1 polymer ?
#
loop_
_entity_poly.entity_id
_entity_poly.type
_entity_poly.pdbx_seq_one_letter_code
_entity_poly.pdbx_strand_id
1 'polypeptide(L)' 'MTNEDRELLLKLLRNYPDLLEPKEGCPPATTLGVEHHINTGNAAPIKMRSRRYSRSEQEVIDKEVGNMLHDGG' A
#
# COMPACT_ATOMS: atom_id res chain seq x y z
N MET A 1 -15.78 -26.92 -4.71
CA MET A 1 -16.70 -25.97 -4.07
C MET A 1 -18.05 -26.61 -4.01
N THR A 2 -18.54 -26.88 -2.80
CA THR A 2 -19.90 -27.35 -2.59
C THR A 2 -20.88 -26.18 -2.71
N ASN A 3 -22.19 -26.47 -2.69
CA ASN A 3 -23.19 -25.41 -2.63
C ASN A 3 -23.12 -24.63 -1.32
N GLU A 4 -22.76 -25.28 -0.20
CA GLU A 4 -22.56 -24.58 1.08
C GLU A 4 -21.40 -23.58 1.00
N ASP A 5 -20.29 -23.95 0.35
CA ASP A 5 -19.15 -23.04 0.14
C ASP A 5 -19.57 -21.79 -0.64
N ARG A 6 -20.41 -21.97 -1.67
CA ARG A 6 -20.89 -20.88 -2.52
C ARG A 6 -21.81 -19.94 -1.76
N GLU A 7 -22.71 -20.47 -0.94
CA GLU A 7 -23.60 -19.66 -0.10
C GLU A 7 -22.83 -18.87 0.95
N LEU A 8 -21.81 -19.48 1.57
CA LEU A 8 -20.95 -18.81 2.53
C LEU A 8 -20.20 -17.66 1.86
N LEU A 9 -19.60 -17.90 0.70
CA LEU A 9 -18.89 -16.86 -0.06
C LEU A 9 -19.81 -15.68 -0.38
N LEU A 10 -21.03 -15.94 -0.86
CA LEU A 10 -21.99 -14.87 -1.17
C LEU A 10 -22.40 -14.06 0.09
N LYS A 11 -22.54 -14.72 1.25
CA LYS A 11 -22.79 -14.03 2.52
C LYS A 11 -21.62 -13.14 2.91
N LEU A 12 -20.38 -13.62 2.77
CA LEU A 12 -19.18 -12.84 3.07
C LEU A 12 -19.07 -11.60 2.18
N LEU A 13 -19.25 -11.76 0.87
CA LEU A 13 -19.21 -10.65 -0.09
C LEU A 13 -20.27 -9.57 0.20
N ARG A 14 -21.47 -9.98 0.63
CA ARG A 14 -22.56 -9.05 0.99
C ARG A 14 -22.33 -8.34 2.31
N ASN A 15 -21.74 -9.03 3.29
CA ASN A 15 -21.55 -8.49 4.64
C ASN A 15 -20.27 -7.67 4.77
N TYR A 16 -19.29 -7.87 3.90
CA TYR A 16 -18.01 -7.19 3.92
C TYR A 16 -17.61 -6.61 2.54
N PRO A 17 -18.48 -5.82 1.88
CA PRO A 17 -18.18 -5.27 0.55
C PRO A 17 -16.94 -4.36 0.58
N ASP A 18 -16.81 -3.53 1.62
CA ASP A 18 -15.73 -2.55 1.80
C ASP A 18 -14.34 -3.19 1.95
N LEU A 19 -14.26 -4.48 2.31
CA LEU A 19 -12.98 -5.20 2.39
C LEU A 19 -12.38 -5.49 1.02
N LEU A 20 -13.21 -5.50 -0.03
CA LEU A 20 -12.82 -5.85 -1.39
C LEU A 20 -12.84 -4.65 -2.33
N GLU A 21 -13.26 -3.48 -1.84
CA GLU A 21 -13.18 -2.25 -2.61
C GLU A 21 -11.73 -2.00 -3.01
N PRO A 22 -11.44 -1.86 -4.32
CA PRO A 22 -10.13 -1.44 -4.78
C PRO A 22 -9.79 -0.12 -4.11
N LYS A 23 -8.76 -0.12 -3.27
CA LYS A 23 -8.22 1.11 -2.69
C LYS A 23 -7.20 1.65 -3.67
N GLU A 24 -7.55 2.74 -4.32
CA GLU A 24 -6.60 3.53 -5.08
C GLU A 24 -5.64 4.22 -4.12
N GLY A 25 -4.37 4.33 -4.50
CA GLY A 25 -3.38 5.06 -3.71
C GLY A 25 -2.75 4.27 -2.56
N CYS A 26 -2.25 4.99 -1.55
CA CYS A 26 -1.65 4.38 -0.36
C CYS A 26 -2.71 3.58 0.41
N PRO A 27 -2.47 2.30 0.77
CA PRO A 27 -3.36 1.57 1.66
C PRO A 27 -3.62 2.41 2.91
N PRO A 28 -4.86 2.48 3.42
CA PRO A 28 -5.15 3.24 4.60
C PRO A 28 -4.22 2.78 5.72
N ALA A 29 -3.67 3.73 6.48
CA ALA A 29 -2.91 3.44 7.67
C ALA A 29 -3.67 2.36 8.46
N THR A 30 -2.97 1.29 8.82
CA THR A 30 -3.60 0.19 9.53
C THR A 30 -4.31 0.76 10.76
N THR A 31 -5.61 0.54 10.90
CA THR A 31 -6.38 0.95 12.09
C THR A 31 -5.94 0.22 13.36
N LEU A 32 -5.02 -0.73 13.23
CA LEU A 32 -4.31 -1.35 14.34
C LEU A 32 -3.38 -0.32 14.97
N GLY A 33 -3.48 -0.12 16.29
CA GLY A 33 -2.57 0.73 17.07
C GLY A 33 -1.16 0.14 17.23
N VAL A 34 -0.66 -0.54 16.21
CA VAL A 34 0.64 -1.20 16.16
C VAL A 34 1.43 -0.60 15.01
N GLU A 35 2.61 -0.09 15.31
CA GLU A 35 3.52 0.48 14.32
C GLU A 35 4.66 -0.49 14.03
N HIS A 36 5.17 -0.43 12.80
CA HIS A 36 6.33 -1.22 12.42
C HIS A 36 7.63 -0.59 12.93
N HIS A 37 8.21 -1.17 13.97
CA HIS A 37 9.52 -0.76 14.49
C HIS A 37 10.66 -1.38 13.66
N ILE A 38 11.49 -0.53 13.04
CA ILE A 38 12.66 -0.98 12.28
C ILE A 38 13.86 -1.08 13.23
N ASN A 39 14.24 -2.31 13.59
CA ASN A 39 15.40 -2.59 14.45
C ASN A 39 16.73 -2.46 13.68
N THR A 40 17.31 -1.27 13.64
CA THR A 40 18.62 -1.04 12.99
C THR A 40 19.82 -1.28 13.91
N GLY A 41 19.61 -1.45 15.22
CA GLY A 41 20.67 -1.60 16.21
C GLY A 41 21.65 -0.42 16.19
N ASN A 42 22.94 -0.71 16.02
CA ASN A 42 24.00 0.32 15.92
C ASN A 42 24.45 0.59 14.47
N ALA A 43 23.72 0.09 13.47
CA ALA A 43 24.09 0.30 12.08
C ALA A 43 23.98 1.78 11.71
N ALA A 44 25.03 2.34 11.10
CA ALA A 44 25.00 3.72 10.63
C ALA A 44 24.02 3.89 9.47
N PRO A 45 23.31 5.03 9.37
CA PRO A 45 22.46 5.32 8.22
C PRO A 45 23.23 5.31 6.90
N ILE A 46 22.60 4.78 5.86
CA ILE A 46 23.19 4.74 4.53
C ILE A 46 22.79 6.00 3.78
N LYS A 47 23.78 6.75 3.28
CA LYS A 47 23.57 7.89 2.38
C LYS A 47 24.04 7.57 0.96
N MET A 48 23.11 7.36 0.04
CA MET A 48 23.39 7.14 -1.37
C MET A 48 22.98 8.33 -2.22
N ARG A 49 23.73 8.59 -3.29
CA ARG A 49 23.33 9.58 -4.29
C ARG A 49 22.18 9.02 -5.12
N SER A 50 21.19 9.87 -5.42
CA SER A 50 20.13 9.51 -6.37
C SER A 50 20.72 9.12 -7.73
N ARG A 51 20.09 8.16 -8.39
CA ARG A 51 20.47 7.71 -9.74
C ARG A 51 19.96 8.71 -10.76
N ARG A 52 20.59 8.70 -11.94
CA ARG A 52 20.11 9.49 -13.08
C ARG A 52 19.14 8.62 -13.87
N TYR A 53 17.97 9.18 -14.15
CA TYR A 53 16.95 8.57 -14.99
C TYR A 53 16.82 9.38 -16.28
N SER A 54 16.32 8.75 -17.34
CA SER A 54 15.86 9.49 -18.53
C SER A 54 14.69 10.41 -18.17
N ARG A 55 14.39 11.39 -19.02
CA ARG A 55 13.27 12.32 -18.76
C ARG A 55 11.93 11.58 -18.60
N SER A 56 11.66 10.63 -19.48
CA SER A 56 10.43 9.83 -19.44
C SER A 56 10.30 8.99 -18.16
N GLU A 57 11.40 8.45 -17.65
CA GLU A 57 11.39 7.70 -16.39
C GLU A 57 11.20 8.64 -15.19
N GLN A 58 11.84 9.81 -15.20
CA GLN A 58 11.68 10.80 -14.14
C GLN A 58 10.25 11.33 -14.06
N GLU A 59 9.59 11.56 -15.21
CA GLU A 59 8.18 11.98 -15.26
C GLU A 59 7.25 10.96 -14.60
N VAL A 60 7.50 9.65 -14.80
CA VAL A 60 6.73 8.59 -14.13
C VAL A 60 6.98 8.60 -12.62
N ILE A 61 8.25 8.73 -12.20
CA ILE A 61 8.60 8.79 -10.77
C ILE A 61 7.92 9.97 -10.10
N ASP A 62 8.01 11.16 -10.70
CA ASP A 62 7.46 12.39 -10.13
C ASP A 62 5.93 12.30 -10.00
N LYS A 63 5.26 11.71 -10.99
CA LYS A 63 3.81 11.46 -10.94
C LYS A 63 3.43 10.54 -9.78
N GLU A 64 4.07 9.39 -9.66
CA GLU A 64 3.71 8.42 -8.61
C GLU A 64 4.09 8.92 -7.20
N VAL A 65 5.21 9.65 -7.07
CA VAL A 65 5.54 10.33 -5.81
C VAL A 65 4.49 11.39 -5.47
N GLY A 66 3.99 12.13 -6.45
CA GLY A 66 2.89 13.08 -6.27
C GLY A 66 1.62 12.42 -5.74
N ASN A 67 1.24 11.26 -6.30
CA ASN A 67 0.10 10.48 -5.81
C ASN A 67 0.31 10.04 -4.35
N MET A 68 1.47 9.45 -4.03
CA MET A 68 1.77 8.99 -2.67
C MET A 68 1.76 10.12 -1.64
N LEU A 69 2.24 11.32 -2.01
CA LEU A 69 2.23 12.49 -1.14
C LEU A 69 0.81 13.04 -0.93
N HIS A 70 -0.06 12.92 -1.92
CA HIS A 70 -1.47 13.29 -1.79
C HIS A 70 -2.22 12.34 -0.84
N ASP A 71 -1.96 11.03 -0.97
CA ASP A 71 -2.70 10.00 -0.23
C ASP A 71 -2.22 9.82 1.22
N GLY A 72 -0.96 10.14 1.51
CA GLY A 72 -0.33 9.96 2.82
C GLY A 72 -0.29 11.21 3.72
N GLY A 73 -0.87 12.33 3.26
CA GLY A 73 -0.91 13.61 4.00
C GLY A 73 -2.23 13.89 4.70
#